data_AF-A0A5C6FPN5-F1
#
_entry.id   AF-A0A5C6FPN5-F1
#
_cell.length_a   1.000
_cell.length_b   1.000
_cell.length_c   1.000
_cell.angle_alpha   90.00
_cell.angle_beta   90.00
_cell.angle_gamma   90.00
#
_symmetry.space_group_name_H-M   'P 1'
#
loop_
_entity.id
_entity.type
_entity.pdbx_description
1 polymer ?
#
loop_
_entity_poly.entity_id
_entity_poly.type
_entity_poly.pdbx_seq_one_letter_code
_entity_poly.pdbx_strand_id
1 'polypeptide(L)'
;MQTPDPRQMTAAAQSRGLTGGQEQTGLAGANGKAVSLDVIQAQGTITELRMELNRMQRTIRLTIQARLLHLQGQSCDTLEANQTLATELHELLDSQGLRVQCSECGHPAILRVSPRKGSPRGAFVFDHTINGRRTFHGGAGAIPELRLVAKPKRAKATRREPK
;
A
#
# COMPACT_ATOMS: atom_id res chain seq x y z
N MET A 1 -43.19 26.22 17.24
CA MET A 1 -42.88 25.73 18.60
C MET A 1 -41.58 24.93 18.49
N GLN A 2 -40.43 25.60 18.56
CA GLN A 2 -39.59 25.81 19.75
C GLN A 2 -38.82 24.54 20.17
N THR A 3 -37.60 24.44 19.65
CA THR A 3 -36.49 23.65 20.19
C THR A 3 -36.01 24.25 21.52
N PRO A 4 -35.68 23.46 22.54
CA PRO A 4 -34.86 23.92 23.65
C PRO A 4 -33.38 23.54 23.46
N ASP A 5 -32.54 24.54 23.70
CA ASP A 5 -31.07 24.57 23.70
C ASP A 5 -30.53 24.10 25.08
N PRO A 6 -29.52 23.20 25.15
CA PRO A 6 -28.97 22.73 26.41
C PRO A 6 -27.71 23.53 26.78
N ARG A 7 -27.86 24.52 27.68
CA ARG A 7 -26.73 25.13 28.40
C ARG A 7 -27.05 25.40 29.87
N GLN A 8 -26.23 24.76 30.70
CA GLN A 8 -25.75 25.14 32.04
C GLN A 8 -26.27 24.37 33.26
N MET A 9 -25.33 24.27 34.23
CA MET A 9 -25.43 23.87 35.64
C MET A 9 -25.17 22.37 35.90
N THR A 10 -24.24 21.93 36.78
CA THR A 10 -23.50 22.55 37.90
C THR A 10 -22.29 21.69 38.28
N ALA A 11 -21.29 22.33 38.89
CA ALA A 11 -20.14 21.70 39.53
C ALA A 11 -20.50 21.08 40.89
N ALA A 12 -19.84 19.99 41.28
CA ALA A 12 -19.54 19.68 42.69
C ALA A 12 -18.42 18.63 42.81
N ALA A 13 -17.55 18.85 43.78
CA ALA A 13 -16.30 18.17 44.05
C ALA A 13 -16.44 17.04 45.09
N GLN A 14 -15.46 16.11 45.08
CA GLN A 14 -14.94 15.32 46.23
C GLN A 14 -15.93 14.32 46.89
N SER A 15 -15.59 13.09 47.32
CA SER A 15 -14.33 12.40 47.62
C SER A 15 -14.62 10.92 47.98
N ARG A 16 -13.55 10.09 47.98
CA ARG A 16 -13.34 8.85 48.78
C ARG A 16 -14.11 7.56 48.44
N GLY A 17 -13.33 6.53 48.10
CA GLY A 17 -13.73 5.12 48.14
C GLY A 17 -12.62 4.20 47.64
N LEU A 18 -11.74 3.78 48.54
CA LEU A 18 -10.77 2.69 48.34
C LEU A 18 -11.52 1.36 48.14
N THR A 19 -11.09 0.52 47.20
CA THR A 19 -10.83 -0.93 47.42
C THR A 19 -10.46 -1.67 46.13
N GLY A 20 -9.28 -2.29 46.15
CA GLY A 20 -9.04 -3.67 45.71
C GLY A 20 -9.42 -4.07 44.28
N GLY A 21 -8.46 -3.99 43.37
CA GLY A 21 -8.52 -4.64 42.06
C GLY A 21 -7.12 -4.81 41.47
N GLN A 22 -6.18 -5.32 42.26
CA GLN A 22 -4.90 -5.81 41.73
C GLN A 22 -5.17 -7.09 40.92
N GLU A 23 -5.44 -6.94 39.63
CA GLU A 23 -5.25 -8.03 38.68
C GLU A 23 -3.75 -8.17 38.40
N GLN A 24 -3.07 -8.75 39.40
CA GLN A 24 -1.79 -9.41 39.21
C GLN A 24 -2.05 -10.68 38.41
N THR A 25 -2.09 -10.56 37.08
CA THR A 25 -1.82 -11.72 36.23
C THR A 25 -0.31 -11.91 36.19
N GLY A 26 0.15 -12.80 37.05
CA GLY A 26 1.53 -13.21 37.12
C GLY A 26 1.99 -13.78 35.78
N LEU A 27 2.81 -13.01 35.06
CA LEU A 27 3.83 -13.59 34.19
C LEU A 27 4.87 -14.22 35.12
N ALA A 28 4.55 -15.44 35.55
CA ALA A 28 5.47 -16.33 36.24
C ALA A 28 6.79 -16.33 35.47
N GLY A 29 7.86 -15.97 36.19
CA GLY A 29 9.18 -15.74 35.63
C GLY A 29 9.61 -16.89 34.75
N ALA A 30 9.80 -16.60 33.47
CA ALA A 30 10.70 -17.38 32.64
C ALA A 30 12.09 -17.22 33.27
N ASN A 31 12.50 -18.22 34.05
CA ASN A 31 13.89 -18.39 34.47
C ASN A 31 14.72 -18.77 33.24
N GLY A 32 14.83 -17.83 32.30
CA GLY A 32 15.60 -17.94 31.08
C GLY A 32 17.01 -17.48 31.41
N LYS A 33 17.91 -18.44 31.64
CA LYS A 33 19.35 -18.18 31.57
C LYS A 33 19.59 -17.46 30.24
N ALA A 34 20.06 -16.21 30.26
CA ALA A 34 20.34 -15.46 29.05
C ALA A 34 21.42 -16.23 28.27
N VAL A 35 21.01 -16.94 27.23
CA VAL A 35 21.94 -17.58 26.31
C VAL A 35 22.55 -16.46 25.48
N SER A 36 23.85 -16.25 25.62
CA SER A 36 24.58 -15.26 24.83
C SER A 36 24.52 -15.64 23.35
N LEU A 37 23.87 -14.80 22.54
CA LEU A 37 23.85 -14.95 21.09
C LEU A 37 25.23 -14.53 20.56
N ASP A 38 25.94 -15.45 19.90
CA ASP A 38 27.17 -15.11 19.21
C ASP A 38 26.87 -14.17 18.03
N VAL A 39 27.61 -13.07 17.94
CA VAL A 39 27.37 -12.01 16.95
C VAL A 39 27.56 -12.54 15.53
N ILE A 40 28.53 -13.45 15.33
CA ILE A 40 28.79 -14.05 14.02
C ILE A 40 27.62 -14.94 13.60
N GLN A 41 27.11 -15.80 14.50
CA GLN A 41 25.91 -16.59 14.25
C GLN A 41 24.68 -15.72 13.92
N ALA A 42 24.44 -14.66 14.70
CA ALA A 42 23.33 -13.74 14.46
C ALA A 42 23.41 -13.07 13.08
N GLN A 43 24.60 -12.62 12.68
CA GLN A 43 24.84 -12.01 11.38
C GLN A 43 24.66 -13.03 10.24
N GLY A 44 25.07 -14.27 10.45
CA GLY A 44 24.83 -15.39 9.54
C GLY A 44 23.35 -15.61 9.27
N THR A 45 22.55 -15.80 10.34
CA THR A 45 21.10 -15.98 10.23
C THR A 45 20.42 -14.80 9.52
N ILE A 46 20.78 -13.56 9.85
CA ILE A 46 20.21 -12.38 9.18
C ILE A 46 20.56 -12.36 7.69
N THR A 47 21.78 -12.78 7.33
CA THR A 47 22.22 -12.84 5.93
C THR A 47 21.44 -13.90 5.16
N GLU A 48 21.24 -15.08 5.74
CA GLU A 48 20.41 -16.15 5.17
C GLU A 48 18.97 -15.70 4.96
N LEU A 49 18.35 -15.09 5.98
CA LEU A 49 17.01 -14.52 5.89
C LEU A 49 16.89 -13.47 4.77
N ARG A 50 17.89 -12.59 4.61
CA ARG A 50 17.90 -11.61 3.51
C ARG A 50 17.95 -12.31 2.15
N MET A 51 18.76 -13.36 2.00
CA MET A 51 18.84 -14.11 0.75
C MET A 51 17.52 -14.84 0.43
N GLU A 52 16.87 -15.42 1.45
CA GLU A 52 15.56 -16.06 1.31
C GLU A 52 14.47 -15.07 0.93
N LEU A 53 14.40 -13.93 1.61
CA LEU A 53 13.45 -12.85 1.29
C LEU A 53 13.63 -12.35 -0.15
N ASN A 54 14.87 -12.14 -0.60
CA ASN A 54 15.15 -11.74 -1.96
C ASN A 54 14.70 -12.78 -3.00
N ARG A 55 14.91 -14.08 -2.70
CA ARG A 55 14.45 -15.18 -3.55
C ARG A 55 12.92 -15.21 -3.64
N MET A 56 12.23 -15.11 -2.51
CA MET A 56 10.76 -15.08 -2.46
C MET A 56 10.19 -13.88 -3.21
N GLN A 57 10.71 -12.68 -2.98
CA GLN A 57 10.29 -11.46 -3.68
C GLN A 57 10.48 -11.57 -5.20
N ARG A 58 11.60 -12.16 -5.65
CA ARG A 58 11.83 -12.43 -7.07
C ARG A 58 10.78 -13.38 -7.62
N THR A 59 10.50 -14.49 -6.94
CA THR A 59 9.48 -15.46 -7.36
C THR A 59 8.10 -14.81 -7.44
N ILE A 60 7.71 -14.02 -6.43
CA ILE A 60 6.43 -13.29 -6.42
C ILE A 60 6.32 -12.39 -7.65
N ARG A 61 7.34 -11.55 -7.91
CA ARG A 61 7.34 -10.65 -9.06
C ARG A 61 7.21 -11.39 -10.39
N LEU A 62 7.97 -12.48 -10.58
CA LEU A 62 7.93 -13.28 -11.81
C LEU A 62 6.56 -13.95 -12.01
N THR A 63 5.97 -14.48 -10.94
CA THR A 63 4.65 -15.09 -10.97
C THR A 63 3.58 -14.07 -11.36
N ILE A 64 3.58 -12.88 -10.72
CA ILE A 64 2.62 -11.82 -11.08
C ILE A 64 2.82 -11.41 -12.54
N GLN A 65 4.05 -11.16 -12.98
CA GLN A 65 4.37 -10.78 -14.36
C GLN A 65 3.83 -11.81 -15.37
N ALA A 66 4.03 -13.12 -15.11
CA ALA A 66 3.54 -14.19 -15.96
C ALA A 66 2.00 -14.21 -16.07
N ARG A 67 1.30 -13.97 -14.96
CA ARG A 67 -0.17 -13.92 -14.95
C ARG A 67 -0.73 -12.69 -15.65
N LEU A 68 -0.10 -11.52 -15.47
CA LEU A 68 -0.54 -10.28 -16.12
C LEU A 68 -0.37 -10.29 -17.64
N LEU A 69 0.62 -11.03 -18.17
CA LEU A 69 0.78 -11.22 -19.61
C LEU A 69 -0.47 -11.82 -20.27
N HIS A 70 -1.21 -12.67 -19.56
CA HIS A 70 -2.45 -13.26 -20.10
C HIS A 70 -3.60 -12.26 -20.23
N LEU A 71 -3.53 -11.11 -19.54
CA LEU A 71 -4.55 -10.07 -19.62
C LEU A 71 -4.30 -9.08 -20.77
N GLN A 72 -3.10 -9.09 -21.36
CA GLN A 72 -2.72 -8.15 -22.41
C GLN A 72 -3.68 -8.25 -23.61
N GLY A 73 -4.11 -7.10 -24.12
CA GLY A 73 -5.03 -7.00 -25.26
C GLY A 73 -6.50 -7.28 -24.91
N GLN A 74 -6.81 -7.60 -23.64
CA GLN A 74 -8.19 -7.83 -23.20
C GLN A 74 -8.82 -6.57 -22.58
N SER A 75 -10.14 -6.57 -22.45
CA SER A 75 -10.93 -5.55 -21.76
C SER A 75 -12.23 -6.16 -21.27
N CYS A 76 -12.72 -5.73 -20.12
CA CYS A 76 -14.04 -6.09 -19.59
C CYS A 76 -15.16 -5.31 -20.28
N ASP A 77 -16.38 -5.84 -20.24
CA ASP A 77 -17.53 -5.34 -21.01
C ASP A 77 -18.01 -3.94 -20.65
N THR A 78 -17.72 -3.49 -19.43
CA THR A 78 -18.16 -2.19 -18.93
C THR A 78 -16.98 -1.34 -18.44
N LEU A 79 -17.17 -0.02 -18.46
CA LEU A 79 -16.23 0.94 -17.86
C LEU A 79 -15.99 0.62 -16.38
N GLU A 80 -17.05 0.35 -15.63
CA GLU A 80 -16.98 0.03 -14.21
C GLU A 80 -16.14 -1.22 -13.95
N ALA A 81 -16.37 -2.31 -14.71
CA ALA A 81 -15.57 -3.52 -14.58
C ALA A 81 -14.08 -3.29 -14.87
N ASN A 82 -13.75 -2.48 -15.89
CA ASN A 82 -12.37 -2.10 -16.18
C ASN A 82 -11.75 -1.24 -15.06
N GLN A 83 -12.52 -0.35 -14.43
CA GLN A 83 -12.07 0.46 -13.30
C GLN A 83 -11.83 -0.38 -12.04
N THR A 84 -12.71 -1.32 -11.74
CA THR A 84 -12.54 -2.29 -10.65
C THR A 84 -11.29 -3.13 -10.87
N LEU A 85 -11.13 -3.71 -12.07
CA LEU A 85 -9.93 -4.48 -12.42
C LEU A 85 -8.64 -3.68 -12.25
N ALA A 86 -8.61 -2.43 -12.72
CA ALA A 86 -7.43 -1.57 -12.57
C ALA A 86 -7.14 -1.23 -11.10
N THR A 87 -8.17 -1.13 -10.26
CA THR A 87 -8.04 -0.87 -8.82
C THR A 87 -7.49 -2.09 -8.09
N GLU A 88 -8.06 -3.28 -8.33
CA GLU A 88 -7.57 -4.55 -7.77
C GLU A 88 -6.11 -4.82 -8.19
N LEU A 89 -5.78 -4.57 -9.46
CA LEU A 89 -4.41 -4.66 -9.95
C LEU A 89 -3.48 -3.70 -9.19
N HIS A 90 -3.92 -2.46 -8.98
CA HIS A 90 -3.14 -1.49 -8.23
C HIS A 90 -2.88 -1.96 -6.79
N GLU A 91 -3.91 -2.43 -6.09
CA GLU A 91 -3.82 -2.90 -4.70
C GLU A 91 -2.91 -4.11 -4.56
N LEU A 92 -3.05 -5.09 -5.45
CA LEU A 92 -2.16 -6.25 -5.52
C LEU A 92 -0.70 -5.80 -5.67
N LEU A 93 -0.41 -4.94 -6.65
CA LEU A 93 0.95 -4.46 -6.89
C LEU A 93 1.48 -3.60 -5.74
N ASP A 94 0.64 -2.75 -5.13
CA ASP A 94 1.05 -1.90 -4.01
C ASP A 94 1.44 -2.74 -2.79
N SER A 95 0.69 -3.80 -2.49
CA SER A 95 0.97 -4.74 -1.40
C SER A 95 2.34 -5.43 -1.52
N GLN A 96 2.81 -5.61 -2.76
CA GLN A 96 4.11 -6.22 -3.06
C GLN A 96 5.23 -5.21 -3.30
N GLY A 97 4.96 -3.90 -3.09
CA GLY A 97 5.94 -2.85 -3.34
C GLY A 97 6.29 -2.70 -4.82
N LEU A 98 5.34 -2.94 -5.72
CA LEU A 98 5.48 -2.89 -7.17
C LEU A 98 4.64 -1.77 -7.80
N ARG A 99 5.01 -1.44 -9.05
CA ARG A 99 4.31 -0.53 -9.96
C ARG A 99 4.35 -1.10 -11.36
N VAL A 100 3.46 -0.63 -12.24
CA VAL A 100 3.61 -0.88 -13.68
C VAL A 100 4.59 0.13 -14.26
N GLN A 101 5.34 -0.26 -15.28
CA GLN A 101 6.18 0.64 -16.06
C GLN A 101 5.32 1.25 -17.16
N CYS A 102 5.33 2.58 -17.28
CA CYS A 102 4.72 3.26 -18.41
C CYS A 102 5.48 2.92 -19.71
N SER A 103 4.78 2.44 -20.73
CA SER A 103 5.36 2.08 -22.03
C SER A 103 5.93 3.29 -22.79
N GLU A 104 5.40 4.49 -22.57
CA GLU A 104 5.82 5.70 -23.29
C GLU A 104 7.07 6.36 -22.70
N CYS A 105 7.21 6.37 -21.38
CA CYS A 105 8.29 7.13 -20.71
C CYS A 105 9.14 6.29 -19.75
N GLY A 106 8.85 5.01 -19.58
CA GLY A 106 9.60 4.10 -18.71
C GLY A 106 9.45 4.33 -17.20
N HIS A 107 8.70 5.34 -16.76
CA HIS A 107 8.54 5.67 -15.34
C HIS A 107 7.57 4.72 -14.64
N PRO A 108 7.77 4.46 -13.32
CA PRO A 108 6.79 3.75 -12.50
C PRO A 108 5.45 4.49 -12.45
N ALA A 109 4.38 3.77 -12.73
CA ALA A 109 3.03 4.28 -12.87
C ALA A 109 2.00 3.37 -12.19
N ILE A 110 0.78 3.90 -12.06
CA ILE A 110 -0.43 3.17 -11.68
C ILE A 110 -1.28 3.06 -12.95
N LEU A 111 -1.71 1.85 -13.30
CA LEU A 111 -2.68 1.68 -14.38
C LEU A 111 -4.05 2.14 -13.89
N ARG A 112 -4.72 2.99 -14.66
CA ARG A 112 -6.08 3.46 -14.39
C ARG A 112 -6.94 3.34 -15.64
N VAL A 113 -8.24 3.46 -15.46
CA VAL A 113 -9.20 3.54 -16.56
C VAL A 113 -9.92 4.87 -16.49
N SER A 114 -9.77 5.67 -17.54
CA SER A 114 -10.43 6.98 -17.66
C SER A 114 -11.57 6.91 -18.68
N PRO A 115 -12.74 7.52 -18.38
CA PRO A 115 -13.80 7.68 -19.36
C PRO A 115 -13.31 8.49 -20.56
N ARG A 116 -13.68 8.09 -21.77
CA ARG A 116 -13.40 8.85 -23.00
C ARG A 116 -14.60 8.87 -23.94
N LYS A 117 -14.85 10.00 -24.59
CA LYS A 117 -15.89 10.11 -25.63
C LYS A 117 -15.59 9.12 -26.75
N GLY A 118 -16.57 8.30 -27.11
CA GLY A 118 -16.41 7.26 -28.13
C GLY A 118 -15.78 5.95 -27.64
N SER A 119 -15.42 5.83 -26.35
CA SER A 119 -15.01 4.56 -25.75
C SER A 119 -15.94 4.20 -24.58
N PRO A 120 -16.98 3.38 -24.80
CA PRO A 120 -17.95 3.03 -23.75
C PRO A 120 -17.30 2.23 -22.60
N ARG A 121 -16.18 1.55 -22.87
CA ARG A 121 -15.40 0.76 -21.90
C ARG A 121 -14.31 1.56 -21.18
N GLY A 122 -14.14 2.84 -21.52
CA GLY A 122 -13.06 3.69 -21.05
C GLY A 122 -11.73 3.44 -21.76
N ALA A 123 -10.67 4.04 -21.25
CA ALA A 123 -9.33 3.92 -21.80
C ALA A 123 -8.31 3.68 -20.68
N PHE A 124 -7.45 2.68 -20.86
CA PHE A 124 -6.36 2.36 -19.95
C PHE A 124 -5.26 3.40 -20.09
N VAL A 125 -4.90 4.04 -18.98
CA VAL A 125 -3.88 5.09 -18.89
C VAL A 125 -2.89 4.80 -17.77
N PHE A 126 -1.63 5.15 -18.00
CA PHE A 126 -0.58 5.13 -16.98
C PHE A 126 -0.58 6.47 -16.24
N ASP A 127 -0.94 6.46 -14.96
CA ASP A 127 -0.92 7.60 -14.06
C ASP A 127 0.38 7.61 -13.25
N HIS A 128 1.18 8.65 -13.42
CA HIS A 128 2.49 8.79 -12.82
C HIS A 128 2.78 10.24 -12.47
N THR A 129 3.67 10.43 -11.50
CA THR A 129 4.10 11.75 -11.05
C THR A 129 5.54 11.98 -11.46
N ILE A 130 5.76 12.87 -12.42
CA ILE A 130 7.10 13.29 -12.88
C ILE A 130 7.36 14.71 -12.38
N ASN A 131 8.47 14.92 -11.68
CA ASN A 131 8.87 16.24 -11.18
C ASN A 131 7.77 16.98 -10.39
N GLY A 132 7.00 16.23 -9.59
CA GLY A 132 5.90 16.77 -8.77
C GLY A 132 4.61 17.06 -9.55
N ARG A 133 4.55 16.77 -10.85
CA ARG A 133 3.35 16.92 -11.68
C ARG A 133 2.78 15.56 -12.05
N ARG A 134 1.46 15.43 -11.97
CA ARG A 134 0.73 14.24 -12.40
C ARG A 134 0.57 14.28 -13.92
N THR A 135 1.00 13.23 -14.60
CA THR A 135 0.92 13.05 -16.05
C THR A 135 0.18 11.76 -16.37
N PHE A 136 -0.40 11.68 -17.56
CA PHE A 136 -1.12 10.50 -18.04
C PHE A 136 -0.64 10.14 -19.43
N HIS A 137 -0.22 8.89 -19.60
CA HIS A 137 0.18 8.33 -20.88
C HIS A 137 -0.74 7.16 -21.28
N GLY A 138 -0.80 6.84 -22.55
CA GLY A 138 -1.64 5.79 -23.11
C GLY A 138 -3.04 6.29 -23.48
N GLY A 139 -4.04 5.42 -23.28
CA GLY A 139 -5.40 5.64 -23.73
C GLY A 139 -5.93 4.52 -24.64
N ALA A 140 -5.34 3.33 -24.57
CA ALA A 140 -5.83 2.16 -25.30
C ALA A 140 -7.17 1.67 -24.72
N GLY A 141 -8.05 1.15 -25.57
CA GLY A 141 -9.32 0.52 -25.16
C GLY A 141 -9.15 -0.88 -24.54
N ALA A 142 -7.93 -1.41 -24.53
CA ALA A 142 -7.57 -2.70 -23.97
C ALA A 142 -6.34 -2.59 -23.07
N ILE A 143 -6.13 -3.60 -22.23
CA ILE A 143 -5.02 -3.67 -21.28
C ILE A 143 -3.69 -3.67 -22.06
N PRO A 144 -2.80 -2.69 -21.82
CA PRO A 144 -1.49 -2.64 -22.48
C PRO A 144 -0.56 -3.73 -21.94
N GLU A 145 0.61 -3.91 -22.56
CA GLU A 145 1.66 -4.74 -21.97
C GLU A 145 2.04 -4.18 -20.58
N LEU A 146 1.91 -5.01 -19.55
CA LEU A 146 2.17 -4.61 -18.16
C LEU A 146 3.55 -5.11 -17.73
N ARG A 147 4.55 -4.22 -17.69
CA ARG A 147 5.87 -4.53 -17.13
C ARG A 147 5.96 -4.09 -15.67
N LEU A 148 6.45 -4.95 -14.78
CA LEU A 148 6.55 -4.62 -13.36
C LEU A 148 7.90 -3.99 -13.00
N VAL A 149 7.86 -2.92 -12.22
CA VAL A 149 9.02 -2.23 -11.64
C VAL A 149 8.82 -2.03 -10.13
N ALA A 150 9.91 -1.79 -9.40
CA ALA A 150 9.82 -1.50 -7.98
C ALA A 150 9.08 -0.17 -7.73
N LYS A 151 8.28 -0.12 -6.65
CA LYS A 151 7.66 1.11 -6.18
C LYS A 151 8.75 2.11 -5.78
N PRO A 152 8.72 3.35 -6.30
CA PRO A 152 9.66 4.38 -5.90
C PRO A 152 9.62 4.60 -4.39
N LYS A 153 10.78 4.83 -3.76
CA LYS A 153 10.83 5.28 -2.37
C LYS A 153 10.07 6.60 -2.28
N ARG A 154 9.13 6.70 -1.33
CA ARG A 154 8.40 7.95 -1.10
C ARG A 154 9.42 9.05 -0.76
N ALA A 155 9.43 10.12 -1.54
CA ALA A 155 10.24 11.29 -1.20
C ALA A 155 9.85 11.74 0.22
N LYS A 156 10.83 11.82 1.13
CA LYS A 156 10.60 12.40 2.45
C LYS A 156 10.13 13.84 2.21
N ALA A 157 8.96 14.19 2.71
CA ALA A 157 8.50 15.57 2.65
C ALA A 157 9.53 16.40 3.44
N THR A 158 10.39 17.13 2.71
CA THR A 158 11.19 18.18 3.33
C THR A 158 10.18 19.18 3.86
N ARG A 159 10.05 19.27 5.19
CA ARG A 159 9.28 20.30 5.88
C ARG A 159 9.77 21.64 5.32
N ARG A 160 8.96 22.29 4.48
CA ARG A 160 9.26 23.65 4.04
C ARG A 160 9.08 24.51 5.28
N GLU A 161 10.18 25.05 5.81
CA GLU A 161 10.07 26.06 6.85
C GLU A 161 9.36 27.28 6.27
N PRO A 162 8.34 27.82 6.95
CA PRO A 162 7.71 29.06 6.53
C PRO A 162 8.75 30.17 6.58
N LYS A 163 8.86 30.93 5.48
CA LYS A 163 9.57 32.21 5.45
C LYS A 163 8.76 33.27 6.16
#